data_AF-A0A8S3DDP9-F1
#
_entry.id   AF-A0A8S3DDP9-F1
#
_cell.length_a   1.000
_cell.length_b   1.000
_cell.length_c   1.000
_cell.angle_alpha   90.00
_cell.angle_beta   90.00
_cell.angle_gamma   90.00
#
_symmetry.space_group_name_H-M   'P 1'
#
loop_
_entity.id
_entity.type
_entity.pdbx_description
1 polymer ?
#
loop_
_entity_poly.entity_id
_entity_poly.type
_entity_poly.pdbx_seq_one_letter_code
_entity_poly.pdbx_strand_id
1 'polypeptide(L)'
;DKNLSQPYSSIFVTSDSDQIQQHIHQHYGDDRVLSTHGPIIHIDRFNQKTQSNETLYHGFLKVIADFYFLGECDTFLRGRSGFSEWAGRRRRNEYSNLYVYCREIYRVTKQQWRRPYDQC
;
A
#
# COMPACT_ATOMS: atom_id res chain seq x y z
N ASP A 1 -29.83 21.49 -16.65
CA ASP A 1 -29.47 20.11 -16.25
C ASP A 1 -27.99 19.82 -16.42
N LYS A 2 -27.21 19.99 -15.34
CA LYS A 2 -25.83 19.46 -15.25
C LYS A 2 -25.76 18.54 -14.05
N ASN A 3 -26.44 17.40 -14.15
CA ASN A 3 -26.15 16.25 -13.29
C ASN A 3 -24.85 15.62 -13.80
N LEU A 4 -23.73 16.32 -13.54
CA LEU A 4 -22.42 15.69 -13.56
C LEU A 4 -22.42 14.78 -12.33
N SER A 5 -22.80 13.52 -12.53
CA SER A 5 -22.53 12.44 -11.60
C SER A 5 -21.05 12.56 -11.22
N GLN A 6 -20.76 13.05 -10.02
CA GLN A 6 -19.38 13.08 -9.55
C GLN A 6 -18.87 11.65 -9.64
N PRO A 7 -17.69 11.41 -10.25
CA PRO A 7 -17.12 10.07 -10.28
C PRO A 7 -17.01 9.61 -8.82
N TYR A 8 -17.64 8.48 -8.50
CA TYR A 8 -17.60 7.92 -7.15
C TYR A 8 -16.15 7.77 -6.73
N SER A 9 -15.72 8.51 -5.71
CA SER A 9 -14.36 8.41 -5.20
C SER A 9 -14.17 7.04 -4.54
N SER A 10 -13.19 6.29 -5.02
CA SER A 10 -12.74 5.05 -4.38
C SER A 10 -11.95 5.37 -3.12
N ILE A 11 -12.10 4.54 -2.10
CA ILE A 11 -11.44 4.66 -0.80
C ILE A 11 -10.53 3.45 -0.65
N PHE A 12 -9.23 3.67 -0.67
CA PHE A 12 -8.29 2.62 -0.31
C PHE A 12 -8.06 2.62 1.20
N VAL A 13 -8.22 1.46 1.84
CA VAL A 13 -8.02 1.28 3.28
C VAL A 13 -6.99 0.20 3.56
N THR A 14 -6.07 0.51 4.47
CA THR A 14 -5.13 -0.46 5.05
C THR A 14 -5.05 -0.26 6.56
N SER A 15 -5.29 -1.35 7.28
CA SER A 15 -5.35 -1.43 8.74
C SER A 15 -5.14 -2.88 9.15
N ASP A 16 -4.43 -3.09 10.26
CA ASP A 16 -4.26 -4.39 10.93
C ASP A 16 -5.41 -4.69 11.91
N SER A 17 -6.32 -3.74 12.08
CA SER A 17 -7.57 -3.91 12.82
C SER A 17 -8.71 -4.28 11.88
N ASP A 18 -9.20 -5.51 12.00
CA ASP A 18 -10.39 -6.01 11.28
C ASP A 18 -11.64 -5.18 11.58
N GLN A 19 -11.75 -4.64 12.80
CA GLN A 19 -12.86 -3.79 13.22
C GLN A 19 -12.91 -2.50 12.40
N ILE A 20 -11.76 -1.88 12.14
CA ILE A 20 -11.65 -0.67 11.31
C ILE A 20 -12.02 -1.01 9.86
N GLN A 21 -11.52 -2.12 9.34
CA GLN A 21 -11.82 -2.58 7.98
C GLN A 21 -13.33 -2.78 7.81
N GLN A 22 -13.95 -3.57 8.69
CA GLN A 22 -15.39 -3.84 8.67
C GLN A 22 -16.21 -2.56 8.80
N HIS A 23 -15.83 -1.65 9.71
CA HIS A 23 -16.53 -0.38 9.88
C HIS A 23 -16.50 0.47 8.60
N ILE A 24 -15.37 0.54 7.90
CA ILE A 24 -15.23 1.31 6.66
C ILE A 24 -16.05 0.67 5.54
N HIS A 25 -15.98 -0.65 5.38
CA HIS A 25 -16.80 -1.38 4.39
C HIS A 25 -18.30 -1.18 4.64
N GLN A 26 -18.75 -1.29 5.89
CA GLN A 26 -20.16 -1.06 6.27
C GLN A 26 -20.61 0.39 6.03
N HIS A 27 -19.73 1.37 6.25
CA HIS A 27 -20.09 2.79 6.13
C HIS A 27 -20.11 3.28 4.68
N TYR A 28 -19.17 2.83 3.85
CA TYR A 28 -18.99 3.35 2.49
C TYR A 28 -19.48 2.40 1.37
N GLY A 29 -19.73 1.13 1.70
CA GLY A 29 -20.13 0.09 0.75
C GLY A 29 -18.95 -0.54 0.02
N ASP A 30 -19.07 -1.83 -0.30
CA ASP A 30 -18.01 -2.63 -0.91
C ASP A 30 -17.61 -2.14 -2.30
N ASP A 31 -18.54 -1.52 -3.05
CA ASP A 31 -18.27 -0.99 -4.40
C ASP A 31 -17.27 0.19 -4.40
N ARG A 32 -17.08 0.83 -3.24
CA ARG A 32 -16.22 2.01 -3.09
C ARG A 32 -14.94 1.73 -2.33
N VAL A 33 -14.89 0.65 -1.55
CA VAL A 33 -13.76 0.36 -0.66
C VAL A 33 -12.83 -0.64 -1.32
N LEU A 34 -11.59 -0.21 -1.55
CA LEU A 34 -10.52 -1.03 -2.06
C LEU A 34 -9.61 -1.44 -0.90
N SER A 35 -9.26 -2.72 -0.84
CA SER A 35 -8.29 -3.26 0.11
C SER A 35 -7.49 -4.39 -0.55
N THR A 36 -6.27 -4.60 -0.06
CA THR A 36 -5.48 -5.77 -0.44
C THR A 36 -5.78 -6.93 0.50
N HIS A 37 -5.74 -8.15 -0.03
CA HIS A 37 -5.99 -9.36 0.76
C HIS A 37 -4.72 -9.80 1.52
N GLY A 38 -4.92 -10.35 2.71
CA GLY A 38 -3.88 -10.96 3.54
C GLY A 38 -3.72 -10.28 4.92
N PRO A 39 -2.89 -10.85 5.81
CA PRO A 39 -2.59 -10.23 7.10
C PRO A 39 -1.59 -9.07 6.95
N ILE A 40 -1.80 -7.97 7.66
CA ILE A 40 -0.72 -6.99 7.86
C ILE A 40 0.23 -7.55 8.91
N ILE A 41 1.43 -7.92 8.49
CA ILE A 41 2.48 -8.44 9.39
C ILE A 41 3.37 -7.30 9.89
N HIS A 42 3.66 -7.31 11.17
CA HIS A 42 4.61 -6.39 11.80
C HIS A 42 6.03 -6.97 11.67
N ILE A 43 6.80 -6.44 10.71
CA ILE A 43 8.16 -6.90 10.36
C ILE A 43 9.15 -6.71 11.52
N ASP A 44 8.84 -5.87 12.51
CA ASP A 44 9.62 -5.66 13.72
C ASP A 44 9.29 -6.65 14.85
N ARG A 45 8.18 -7.38 14.76
CA ARG A 45 7.67 -8.27 15.82
C ARG A 45 7.78 -9.76 15.48
N PHE A 46 8.69 -10.12 14.58
CA PHE A 46 8.85 -11.50 14.13
C PHE A 46 9.12 -12.46 15.30
N ASN A 47 8.16 -13.35 15.54
CA ASN A 47 8.39 -14.58 16.28
C ASN A 47 8.34 -15.72 15.27
N GLN A 48 9.51 -16.15 14.79
CA GLN A 48 9.64 -17.24 13.80
C GLN A 48 8.97 -18.56 14.24
N LYS A 49 8.66 -18.70 15.54
CA LYS A 49 8.02 -19.89 16.10
C LYS A 49 6.50 -19.97 15.85
N THR A 50 5.83 -18.87 15.50
CA THR A 50 4.37 -18.83 15.47
C THR A 50 3.75 -18.59 14.09
N GLN A 51 4.56 -18.28 13.07
CA GLN A 51 4.06 -17.96 11.73
C GLN A 51 4.68 -18.88 10.67
N SER A 52 3.85 -19.44 9.80
CA SER A 52 4.33 -20.21 8.64
C SER A 52 5.03 -19.31 7.62
N ASN A 53 6.00 -19.86 6.88
CA ASN A 53 6.67 -19.15 5.79
C ASN A 53 5.69 -18.57 4.75
N GLU A 54 4.59 -19.27 4.50
CA GLU A 54 3.52 -18.83 3.61
C GLU A 54 2.82 -17.57 4.13
N THR A 55 2.47 -17.54 5.42
CA THR A 55 1.88 -16.35 6.07
C THR A 55 2.83 -15.15 5.99
N LEU A 56 4.12 -15.38 6.20
CA LEU A 56 5.15 -14.35 6.11
C LEU A 56 5.27 -13.79 4.70
N TYR A 57 5.31 -14.66 3.69
CA TYR A 57 5.38 -14.27 2.28
C TYR A 57 4.16 -13.44 1.87
N HIS A 58 2.95 -13.91 2.15
CA HIS A 58 1.73 -13.17 1.80
C HIS A 58 1.58 -11.86 2.56
N GLY A 59 1.92 -11.84 3.86
CA GLY A 59 1.89 -10.61 4.64
C GLY A 59 2.90 -9.57 4.14
N PHE A 60 4.09 -10.01 3.74
CA PHE A 60 5.10 -9.11 3.17
C PHE A 60 4.65 -8.51 1.84
N LEU A 61 4.12 -9.35 0.94
CA LEU A 61 3.56 -8.88 -0.33
C LEU A 61 2.42 -7.88 -0.11
N LYS A 62 1.55 -8.13 0.86
CA LYS A 62 0.48 -7.20 1.23
C LYS A 62 1.03 -5.85 1.68
N VAL A 63 1.98 -5.84 2.60
CA VAL A 63 2.59 -4.61 3.12
C VAL A 63 3.22 -3.79 1.99
N ILE A 64 3.91 -4.47 1.05
CA ILE A 64 4.43 -3.82 -0.16
C ILE A 64 3.30 -3.24 -1.00
N ALA A 65 2.29 -4.04 -1.35
CA ALA A 65 1.18 -3.59 -2.19
C ALA A 65 0.46 -2.37 -1.57
N ASP A 66 0.18 -2.41 -0.26
CA ASP A 66 -0.43 -1.31 0.48
C ASP A 66 0.42 -0.05 0.45
N PHE A 67 1.73 -0.19 0.65
CA PHE A 67 2.66 0.93 0.56
C PHE A 67 2.64 1.58 -0.82
N TYR A 68 2.49 0.76 -1.87
CA TYR A 68 2.36 1.25 -3.23
C TYR A 68 1.03 1.96 -3.45
N PHE A 69 -0.10 1.38 -3.08
CA PHE A 69 -1.41 2.02 -3.23
C PHE A 69 -1.51 3.34 -2.46
N LEU A 70 -1.02 3.40 -1.22
CA LEU A 70 -1.06 4.62 -0.40
C LEU A 70 -0.30 5.79 -1.04
N GLY A 71 0.77 5.52 -1.79
CA GLY A 71 1.52 6.57 -2.47
C GLY A 71 0.83 7.12 -3.71
N GLU A 72 -0.10 6.36 -4.31
CA GLU A 72 -0.83 6.75 -5.53
C GLU A 72 -2.18 7.45 -5.25
N CYS A 73 -2.68 7.43 -4.00
CA CYS A 73 -3.97 8.04 -3.68
C CYS A 73 -3.97 9.55 -3.98
N ASP A 74 -5.12 10.15 -4.32
CA ASP A 74 -5.24 11.61 -4.46
C ASP A 74 -5.24 12.34 -3.11
N THR A 75 -5.79 11.72 -2.07
CA THR A 75 -5.82 12.22 -0.71
C THR A 75 -5.32 11.13 0.24
N PHE A 76 -4.49 11.50 1.22
CA PHE A 76 -3.90 10.56 2.16
C PHE A 76 -4.22 10.94 3.60
N LEU A 77 -5.08 10.14 4.24
CA LEU A 77 -5.37 10.21 5.67
C LEU A 77 -4.53 9.14 6.38
N ARG A 78 -3.84 9.53 7.46
CA ARG A 78 -2.93 8.61 8.16
C ARG A 78 -3.07 8.67 9.67
N GLY A 79 -3.01 7.50 10.29
CA GLY A 79 -2.70 7.35 11.70
C GLY A 79 -1.21 7.58 11.99
N ARG A 80 -0.84 7.70 13.27
CA ARG A 80 0.56 7.81 13.70
C ARG A 80 1.23 6.42 13.70
N SER A 81 1.78 6.01 12.56
CA SER A 81 2.56 4.77 12.43
C SER A 81 3.80 4.97 11.55
N GLY A 82 4.84 4.15 11.76
CA GLY A 82 6.03 4.18 10.92
C GLY A 82 5.70 3.84 9.46
N PHE A 83 4.81 2.87 9.24
CA PHE A 83 4.34 2.49 7.90
C PHE A 83 3.70 3.67 7.16
N SER A 84 2.77 4.39 7.81
CA SER A 84 2.09 5.53 7.19
C SER A 84 3.01 6.73 6.97
N GLU A 85 4.02 6.90 7.83
CA GLU A 85 5.06 7.90 7.63
C GLU A 85 5.91 7.61 6.39
N TRP A 86 6.38 6.37 6.24
CA TRP A 86 7.13 5.96 5.05
C TRP A 86 6.30 6.10 3.78
N ALA A 87 5.02 5.69 3.79
CA ALA A 87 4.13 5.86 2.64
C ALA A 87 3.95 7.35 2.28
N GLY A 88 3.77 8.21 3.30
CA GLY A 88 3.71 9.65 3.11
C GLY A 88 4.99 10.28 2.55
N ARG A 89 6.17 9.75 2.92
CA ARG A 89 7.46 10.19 2.35
C ARG A 89 7.56 9.85 0.86
N ARG A 90 7.16 8.63 0.48
CA ARG A 90 7.11 8.23 -0.95
C ARG A 90 6.20 9.17 -1.73
N ARG A 91 5.02 9.49 -1.23
CA ARG A 91 4.11 10.42 -1.92
C ARG A 91 4.72 11.80 -2.21
N ARG A 92 5.56 12.34 -1.31
CA ARG A 92 6.24 13.64 -1.51
C ARG A 92 7.40 13.55 -2.49
N ASN A 93 8.01 12.39 -2.61
CA ASN A 93 9.16 12.15 -3.45
C ASN A 93 9.04 10.76 -4.07
N GLU A 94 8.20 10.69 -5.11
CA GLU A 94 7.69 9.45 -5.72
C GLU A 94 8.80 8.46 -6.14
N TYR A 95 9.98 8.98 -6.46
CA TYR A 95 11.14 8.19 -6.89
C TYR A 95 12.17 7.92 -5.77
N SER A 96 12.12 8.63 -4.63
CA SER A 96 13.22 8.50 -3.66
C SER A 96 13.28 7.14 -2.99
N ASN A 97 12.18 6.40 -2.95
CA ASN A 97 12.08 5.10 -2.30
C ASN A 97 11.46 4.03 -3.22
N LEU A 98 11.61 4.22 -4.53
CA LEU A 98 11.14 3.27 -5.52
C LEU A 98 12.29 2.34 -5.92
N TYR A 99 12.03 1.03 -5.86
CA TYR A 99 13.04 0.01 -6.18
C TYR A 99 12.43 -1.04 -7.10
N VAL A 100 13.25 -1.57 -8.02
CA VAL A 100 12.92 -2.73 -8.85
C VAL A 100 13.89 -3.86 -8.51
N TYR A 101 13.36 -5.06 -8.37
CA TYR A 101 14.16 -6.26 -8.22
C TYR A 101 14.29 -6.97 -9.57
N CYS A 102 15.52 -7.19 -9.99
CA CYS A 102 15.86 -7.86 -11.24
C CYS A 102 17.24 -8.50 -11.15
N ARG A 103 17.32 -9.68 -10.52
CA ARG A 103 18.56 -10.32 -10.02
C ARG A 103 19.21 -9.58 -8.84
N GLU A 104 19.27 -8.25 -8.90
CA GLU A 104 19.66 -7.35 -7.81
C GLU A 104 18.57 -6.29 -7.53
N ILE A 105 18.71 -5.53 -6.45
CA ILE A 105 17.78 -4.44 -6.09
C ILE A 105 18.33 -3.12 -6.62
N TYR A 106 17.61 -2.50 -7.55
CA TYR A 106 17.96 -1.22 -8.16
C TYR A 106 17.02 -0.12 -7.67
N ARG A 107 17.56 1.06 -7.36
CA ARG A 107 16.75 2.25 -7.05
C ARG A 107 16.34 2.94 -8.34
N VAL A 108 15.04 3.11 -8.54
CA VAL A 108 14.50 3.79 -9.72
C VAL A 108 14.55 5.30 -9.51
N THR A 109 15.23 6.00 -10.40
CA THR A 109 15.20 7.48 -10.45
C THR A 109 14.06 7.98 -11.35
N LYS A 110 13.75 9.28 -11.25
CA LYS A 110 12.79 9.95 -12.15
C LYS A 110 13.07 9.71 -13.64
N GLN A 111 14.35 9.65 -14.01
CA GLN A 111 14.78 9.44 -15.39
C GLN A 111 14.51 8.01 -15.87
N GLN A 112 14.57 7.04 -14.96
CA GLN A 112 14.43 5.61 -15.24
C GLN A 112 13.00 5.10 -15.12
N TRP A 113 12.09 5.86 -14.51
CA TRP A 113 10.71 5.42 -14.27
C TRP A 113 9.95 4.94 -15.51
N ARG A 114 10.21 5.53 -16.68
CA ARG A 114 9.54 5.12 -17.93
C ARG A 114 9.99 3.75 -18.43
N ARG A 115 11.16 3.28 -18.01
CA ARG A 115 11.77 2.00 -18.38
C ARG A 115 12.58 1.47 -17.21
N PRO A 116 11.92 1.11 -16.10
CA PRO A 116 12.62 0.80 -14.85
C PRO A 116 13.35 -0.54 -14.93
N TYR A 117 13.04 -1.36 -15.95
CA TYR A 117 13.70 -2.61 -16.28
C TYR A 117 14.87 -2.46 -17.26
N ASP A 118 15.21 -1.27 -17.77
CA ASP A 118 16.41 -1.08 -18.60
C ASP A 118 17.72 -1.15 -17.77
N GLN A 119 17.59 -1.22 -16.43
CA GLN A 119 18.68 -1.55 -15.52
C GLN A 119 18.79 -3.05 -15.23
N CYS A 120 17.82 -3.83 -15.73
CA CYS A 120 18.02 -5.22 -16.06
C CYS A 120 18.65 -5.31 -17.46
#